data_AF-A0A540MPE2-F1
#
_entry.id   AF-A0A540MPE2-F1
#
_cell.length_a   1.000
_cell.length_b   1.000
_cell.length_c   1.000
_cell.angle_alpha   90.00
_cell.angle_beta   90.00
_cell.angle_gamma   90.00
#
_symmetry.space_group_name_H-M   'P 1'
#
loop_
_entity.id
_entity.type
_entity.pdbx_description
1 polymer ?
#
loop_
_entity_poly.entity_id
_entity_poly.type
_entity_poly.pdbx_seq_one_letter_code
_entity_poly.pdbx_strand_id
1 'polypeptide(L)' 'MGTLGSNRKTRGGGASDPVGFRFYPTPEELVDHYLKLKKQDKDFKSDHIAEFDVCNFDPWDLAGNY' A
#
# COMPACT_ATOMS: atom_id res chain seq x y z
N MET A 1 -16.98 30.11 -13.55
CA MET A 1 -16.13 28.99 -13.99
C MET A 1 -15.73 28.21 -12.75
N GLY A 2 -16.41 27.10 -12.45
CA GLY A 2 -16.08 26.23 -11.31
C GLY A 2 -15.91 24.81 -11.84
N THR A 3 -14.70 24.27 -11.75
CA THR A 3 -14.37 22.92 -12.19
C THR A 3 -14.95 21.90 -11.21
N LEU A 4 -15.85 21.04 -11.71
CA LEU A 4 -16.48 19.95 -10.98
C LEU A 4 -15.43 18.92 -10.55
N GLY A 5 -15.42 18.59 -9.26
CA GLY A 5 -14.47 17.69 -8.63
C GLY A 5 -14.45 16.29 -9.23
N SER A 6 -13.25 15.76 -9.43
CA SER A 6 -12.98 14.40 -9.87
C SER A 6 -13.40 13.39 -8.80
N ASN A 7 -14.57 12.79 -8.98
CA ASN A 7 -15.04 11.68 -8.17
C ASN A 7 -14.35 10.38 -8.63
N ARG A 8 -13.21 10.04 -8.03
CA ARG A 8 -12.61 8.70 -8.20
C ARG A 8 -13.31 7.72 -7.27
N LYS A 9 -14.33 7.09 -7.83
CA LYS A 9 -15.02 5.90 -7.30
C LYS A 9 -14.00 4.81 -7.00
N THR A 10 -13.68 4.60 -5.73
CA THR A 10 -12.94 3.44 -5.24
C THR A 10 -13.76 2.20 -5.56
N ARG A 11 -13.37 1.47 -6.61
CA ARG A 11 -13.83 0.11 -6.82
C ARG A 11 -13.12 -0.77 -5.79
N GLY A 12 -13.68 -0.83 -4.58
CA GLY A 12 -13.48 -1.98 -3.70
C GLY A 12 -14.20 -3.17 -4.34
N GLY A 13 -13.58 -3.73 -5.37
CA GLY A 13 -14.07 -4.91 -6.08
C GLY A 13 -13.57 -6.14 -5.34
N GLY A 14 -14.50 -6.97 -4.85
CA GLY A 14 -14.21 -8.31 -4.37
C GLY A 14 -13.67 -9.16 -5.51
N ALA A 15 -12.35 -9.19 -5.67
CA ALA A 15 -11.62 -10.21 -6.38
C ALA A 15 -10.71 -10.86 -5.35
N SER A 16 -11.07 -12.06 -4.91
CA SER A 16 -10.13 -12.92 -4.19
C SER A 16 -8.98 -13.21 -5.13
N ASP A 17 -7.79 -12.75 -4.78
CA ASP A 17 -6.60 -13.09 -5.55
C ASP A 17 -6.52 -14.63 -5.73
N PRO A 18 -6.04 -15.11 -6.88
CA PRO A 18 -5.92 -16.54 -7.12
C PRO A 18 -5.06 -17.18 -6.03
N VAL A 19 -5.41 -18.40 -5.64
CA VAL A 19 -4.63 -19.18 -4.66
C VAL A 19 -3.17 -19.24 -5.11
N GLY A 20 -2.27 -18.80 -4.24
CA GLY A 20 -0.82 -18.72 -4.51
C GLY A 20 -0.31 -17.33 -4.88
N PHE A 21 -1.19 -16.33 -5.07
CA PHE A 21 -0.77 -14.94 -5.17
C PHE A 21 -0.11 -14.51 -3.85
N ARG A 22 1.09 -13.96 -3.96
CA ARG A 22 1.89 -13.48 -2.83
C ARG A 22 2.54 -12.17 -3.23
N PHE A 23 2.72 -11.32 -2.24
CA PHE A 23 3.49 -10.11 -2.41
C PHE A 23 4.97 -10.47 -2.62
N TYR A 24 5.43 -10.38 -3.87
CA TYR A 24 6.81 -10.64 -4.27
C TYR A 24 7.27 -9.62 -5.32
N PRO A 25 7.37 -8.33 -4.94
CA PRO A 25 7.79 -7.28 -5.86
C PRO A 25 9.28 -7.40 -6.22
N THR A 26 9.67 -6.93 -7.41
CA THR A 26 11.09 -6.72 -7.71
C THR A 26 11.64 -5.49 -6.96
N PRO A 27 12.97 -5.33 -6.83
CA PRO A 27 13.56 -4.14 -6.22
C PRO A 27 13.11 -2.84 -6.90
N GLU A 28 12.97 -2.86 -8.22
CA GLU A 28 12.51 -1.73 -9.03
C GLU A 28 11.05 -1.41 -8.71
N GLU A 29 10.19 -2.43 -8.65
CA GLU A 29 8.78 -2.25 -8.31
C GLU A 29 8.60 -1.71 -6.90
N LEU A 30 9.36 -2.22 -5.93
CA LEU A 30 9.32 -1.74 -4.55
C LEU A 30 9.65 -0.24 -4.46
N VAL A 31 10.69 0.21 -5.17
CA VAL A 31 11.09 1.61 -5.15
C VAL A 31 10.12 2.47 -5.94
N ASP A 32 9.79 2.09 -7.16
CA ASP A 32 9.05 2.95 -8.10
C ASP A 32 7.56 2.98 -7.82
N HIS A 33 6.96 1.84 -7.48
CA HIS A 33 5.52 1.72 -7.29
C HIS A 33 5.05 1.77 -5.84
N TYR A 34 5.93 1.58 -4.86
CA TYR A 34 5.53 1.67 -3.45
C TYR A 34 6.17 2.87 -2.77
N LEU A 35 7.50 3.01 -2.81
CA LEU A 35 8.19 4.05 -2.03
C LEU A 35 8.11 5.44 -2.66
N LYS A 36 8.39 5.56 -3.97
CA LYS A 36 8.33 6.85 -4.67
C LYS A 36 6.90 7.39 -4.73
N LEU A 37 5.93 6.52 -5.02
CA LEU A 37 4.52 6.90 -5.02
C LEU A 37 4.07 7.35 -3.62
N LYS A 38 4.41 6.62 -2.55
CA LYS A 38 4.13 7.05 -1.17
C LYS A 38 4.73 8.41 -0.81
N LYS A 39 5.95 8.70 -1.30
CA LYS A 39 6.59 10.00 -1.05
C LYS A 39 5.89 11.16 -1.78
N GLN A 40 5.37 10.89 -2.99
CA GLN A 40 4.76 11.91 -3.85
C GLN A 40 3.28 12.16 -3.54
N ASP A 41 2.55 11.12 -3.13
CA ASP A 41 1.12 11.15 -2.89
C ASP A 41 0.81 10.92 -1.40
N LYS A 42 0.22 11.95 -0.76
CA LYS A 42 -0.21 11.88 0.64
C LYS A 42 -1.37 10.90 0.88
N ASP A 43 -2.10 10.55 -0.18
CA ASP A 43 -3.23 9.62 -0.14
C ASP A 43 -2.88 8.22 -0.66
N PHE A 44 -1.59 7.90 -0.81
CA PHE A 44 -1.14 6.57 -1.19
C PHE A 44 -1.58 5.54 -0.15
N LYS A 45 -2.40 4.57 -0.58
CA LYS A 45 -2.81 3.43 0.24
C LYS A 45 -2.33 2.13 -0.40
N SER A 46 -1.50 1.41 0.33
CA SER A 46 -1.03 0.07 -0.01
C SER A 46 -1.75 -0.93 0.88
N ASP A 47 -2.41 -1.91 0.26
CA ASP A 47 -3.05 -3.02 1.01
C ASP A 47 -2.00 -4.02 1.55
N HIS A 48 -0.76 -3.97 1.03
CA HIS A 48 0.30 -4.93 1.36
C HIS A 48 1.38 -4.39 2.32
N ILE A 49 1.50 -3.05 2.47
CA ILE A 49 2.54 -2.41 3.28
C ILE A 49 1.88 -1.50 4.30
N ALA A 50 1.93 -1.89 5.57
CA ALA A 50 1.42 -1.09 6.68
C ALA A 50 2.31 0.12 7.00
N GLU A 51 1.71 1.17 7.59
CA GLU A 51 2.42 2.38 8.01
C GLU A 51 2.53 2.43 9.53
N PHE A 52 3.76 2.38 10.05
CA PHE A 52 4.05 2.52 11.47
C PHE A 52 5.51 2.94 11.66
N ASP A 53 5.84 3.47 12.84
CA ASP A 53 7.21 3.80 13.20
C ASP A 53 7.94 2.54 13.69
N VAL A 54 8.75 1.98 12.79
CA VAL A 54 9.52 0.74 13.02
C VAL A 54 10.42 0.85 14.25
N CYS A 55 10.92 2.03 14.60
CA CYS A 55 11.88 2.20 15.69
C CYS A 55 11.26 2.04 17.09
N ASN A 56 9.94 2.03 17.20
CA ASN A 56 9.24 1.84 18.48
C ASN A 56 8.89 0.38 18.77
N PHE A 57 9.24 -0.55 17.88
CA PHE A 57 8.90 -1.96 18.01
C PHE A 57 10.15 -2.83 17.99
N ASP A 58 10.12 -3.92 18.74
CA ASP A 58 11.12 -4.94 18.58
C ASP A 58 10.86 -5.73 17.27
N PRO A 59 11.89 -6.30 16.63
CA PRO A 59 11.73 -7.03 15.37
C PRO A 59 10.71 -8.17 15.43
N TRP A 60 10.53 -8.80 16.59
CA TRP A 60 9.56 -9.88 16.81
C TRP A 60 8.12 -9.39 16.91
N ASP A 61 7.88 -8.14 17.30
CA ASP A 61 6.55 -7.56 17.39
C ASP A 61 5.98 -7.22 16.00
N LEU A 62 6.86 -7.08 15.00
CA LEU A 62 6.50 -6.74 13.62
C LEU A 62 5.95 -7.93 12.82
N ALA A 63 6.25 -9.16 13.23
CA ALA A 63 5.95 -10.37 12.46
C ALA A 63 4.48 -10.85 12.58
N GLY A 64 3.63 -10.13 13.31
CA GLY A 64 2.18 -10.39 13.35
C GLY A 64 1.75 -11.33 14.47
N ASN A 65 1.81 -10.86 15.71
CA ASN A 65 1.07 -11.46 16.85
C ASN A 65 -0.30 -10.78 17.06
N TYR A 66 -1.10 -10.60 16.00
CA TYR A 66 -2.55 -10.27 16.10
C TYR A 66 -3.33 -10.89 14.94
#